data_AF-E3RV78-F1
#
_entry.id   AF-E3RV78-F1
#
_cell.length_a   1.000
_cell.length_b   1.000
_cell.length_c   1.000
_cell.angle_alpha   90.00
_cell.angle_beta   90.00
_cell.angle_gamma   90.00
#
_symmetry.space_group_name_H-M   'P 1'
#
loop_
_entity.id
_entity.type
_entity.pdbx_description
1 polymer ?
#
loop_
_entity_poly.entity_id
_entity_poly.type
_entity_poly.pdbx_seq_one_letter_code
_entity_poly.pdbx_strand_id
1 'polypeptide(L)' 'MAERHYQVPYEVFIFFYVDDIILGNHPDKREAADKAVEGLRKKYTLTGGEPLKWFLGLEVIRDYEAQKIWLS' A
#
# COMPACT_ATOMS: atom_id res chain seq x y z
N MET A 1 -9.04 -16.90 24.91
CA MET A 1 -9.40 -16.70 23.49
C MET A 1 -8.11 -16.31 22.78
N ALA A 2 -7.53 -17.21 21.99
CA ALA A 2 -6.23 -16.97 21.36
C ALA A 2 -6.40 -15.96 20.22
N GLU A 3 -5.77 -14.79 20.35
CA GLU A 3 -5.59 -13.85 19.24
C GLU A 3 -4.81 -14.59 18.15
N ARG A 4 -5.49 -14.94 17.05
CA ARG A 4 -4.81 -15.43 15.86
C ARG A 4 -3.92 -14.30 15.38
N HIS A 5 -2.61 -14.44 15.55
CA HIS A 5 -1.63 -13.69 14.80
C HIS A 5 -1.88 -13.99 13.31
N TYR A 6 -2.64 -13.12 12.65
CA TYR A 6 -2.89 -13.21 11.23
C TYR A 6 -1.60 -12.83 10.51
N GLN A 7 -0.78 -13.83 10.19
CA GLN A 7 0.34 -13.64 9.29
C GLN A 7 -0.22 -13.38 7.89
N VAL A 8 -0.16 -12.11 7.48
CA VAL A 8 -0.43 -11.73 6.10
C VAL A 8 0.65 -12.40 5.24
N PRO A 9 0.30 -13.35 4.34
CA PRO A 9 1.31 -14.15 3.63
C PRO A 9 2.06 -13.32 2.56
N TYR A 10 1.56 -12.14 2.24
CA TYR A 10 2.14 -11.20 1.29
C TYR A 10 2.78 -10.02 2.02
N GLU A 11 4.07 -9.78 1.73
CA GLU A 11 4.83 -8.68 2.32
C GLU A 11 4.47 -7.31 1.73
N VAL A 12 3.93 -7.32 0.50
CA VAL A 12 3.53 -6.15 -0.27
C VAL A 12 2.21 -6.44 -0.99
N PHE A 13 1.30 -5.48 -0.99
CA PHE A 13 0.11 -5.46 -1.84
C PHE A 13 0.25 -4.37 -2.90
N ILE A 14 -0.18 -4.66 -4.13
CA ILE A 14 -0.11 -3.70 -5.24
C ILE A 14 -1.48 -3.67 -5.92
N PHE A 15 -2.00 -2.46 -6.13
CA PHE A 15 -3.19 -2.19 -6.95
C PHE A 15 -2.82 -1.15 -7.99
N PHE A 16 -3.34 -1.28 -9.21
CA PHE A 16 -3.08 -0.31 -10.27
C PHE A 16 -4.36 0.04 -11.02
N TYR A 17 -4.43 1.27 -11.51
CA TYR A 17 -5.47 1.74 -12.41
C TYR A 17 -4.84 2.65 -13.47
N VAL A 18 -4.83 2.19 -14.72
CA VAL A 18 -4.13 2.85 -15.84
C VAL A 18 -2.67 3.16 -15.45
N ASP A 19 -2.33 4.44 -15.25
CA ASP A 19 -0.97 4.87 -14.94
C ASP A 19 -0.70 4.99 -13.42
N ASP A 20 -1.74 4.91 -12.58
CA ASP A 20 -1.61 5.02 -11.13
C ASP A 20 -1.30 3.65 -10.50
N ILE A 21 -0.21 3.58 -9.73
CA ILE A 21 0.18 2.40 -8.95
C ILE A 21 0.13 2.74 -7.47
N ILE A 22 -0.69 2.01 -6.73
CA ILE A 22 -0.70 2.00 -5.28
C ILE A 22 0.06 0.78 -4.80
N LEU A 23 1.04 1.03 -3.94
CA LEU A 23 1.74 0.01 -3.20
C LEU A 23 1.49 0.22 -1.71
N GLY A 24 1.23 -0.86 -1.00
CA GLY A 24 1.28 -0.82 0.45
C GLY A 24 1.77 -2.11 1.07
N ASN A 25 2.01 -2.02 2.36
CA ASN A 25 2.69 -3.04 3.14
C ASN A 25 2.27 -2.92 4.61
N HIS A 26 2.42 -4.00 5.36
CA HIS A 26 2.43 -3.91 6.81
C HIS A 26 3.64 -3.08 7.28
N PRO A 27 3.56 -2.25 8.33
CA PRO A 27 4.69 -1.44 8.81
C PRO A 27 6.01 -2.23 8.96
N ASP A 28 5.94 -3.44 9.51
CA ASP A 28 7.10 -4.33 9.71
C ASP A 28 7.69 -4.93 8.41
N LYS A 29 7.03 -4.72 7.27
CA LYS A 29 7.41 -5.25 5.95
C LYS A 29 7.86 -4.14 4.99
N ARG A 30 8.24 -2.99 5.53
CA ARG A 30 8.63 -1.82 4.73
C ARG A 30 9.79 -2.09 3.77
N GLU A 31 10.76 -2.89 4.17
CA GLU A 31 11.91 -3.22 3.32
C GLU A 31 11.50 -3.90 2.00
N ALA A 32 10.51 -4.80 2.05
CA ALA A 32 10.00 -5.48 0.85
C ALA A 32 9.29 -4.50 -0.09
N ALA A 33 8.54 -3.55 0.47
CA ALA A 33 7.90 -2.47 -0.28
C ALA A 33 8.93 -1.55 -0.96
N ASP A 34 9.96 -1.14 -0.24
CA ASP A 34 11.00 -0.25 -0.77
C ASP A 34 11.74 -0.93 -1.94
N LYS A 35 12.09 -2.23 -1.80
CA LYS A 35 12.68 -3.04 -2.89
C LYS A 35 11.78 -3.11 -4.13
N ALA A 36 10.47 -3.27 -3.93
CA ALA A 36 9.51 -3.29 -5.05
C ALA A 36 9.44 -1.92 -5.75
N VAL A 37 9.40 -0.82 -4.99
CA VAL A 37 9.41 0.55 -5.53
C VAL A 37 10.70 0.83 -6.32
N GLU A 38 11.86 0.44 -5.80
CA GLU A 38 13.14 0.58 -6.53
C GLU A 38 13.14 -0.20 -7.84
N GLY A 39 12.59 -1.41 -7.85
CA GLY A 39 12.44 -2.21 -9.07
C GLY A 39 11.58 -1.51 -10.12
N LEU A 40 10.48 -0.89 -9.71
CA LEU A 40 9.59 -0.13 -10.59
C LEU A 40 10.27 1.15 -11.12
N ARG A 41 11.00 1.88 -10.27
CA ARG A 41 11.72 3.11 -10.65
C ARG A 41 12.79 2.89 -11.73
N LYS A 42 13.31 1.67 -11.87
CA LYS A 42 14.27 1.33 -12.95
C LYS A 42 13.62 1.30 -14.34
N LYS A 43 12.30 1.08 -14.41
CA LYS A 43 11.55 0.94 -15.67
C LYS A 43 10.59 2.09 -15.93
N TYR A 44 10.10 2.74 -14.89
CA TYR A 44 9.08 3.77 -14.95
C TYR A 44 9.52 5.02 -14.19
N THR A 45 9.17 6.19 -14.72
CA THR A 45 9.27 7.44 -13.97
C THR A 45 8.11 7.52 -13.00
N LEU A 46 8.32 7.05 -11.77
CA LEU A 46 7.32 7.16 -10.71
C LEU A 46 7.35 8.56 -10.10
N THR A 47 6.19 9.18 -9.95
CA THR A 47 5.98 10.41 -9.17
C THR A 47 5.21 10.07 -7.88
N GLY A 48 5.35 10.90 -6.84
CA GLY A 48 4.73 10.64 -5.53
C GLY A 48 5.65 9.90 -4.54
N GLY A 49 5.07 9.05 -3.69
CA GLY A 49 5.75 8.38 -2.55
C GLY A 49 5.25 8.82 -1.17
N GLU A 50 4.42 9.87 -1.14
CA GLU A 50 3.68 10.29 0.04
C GLU A 50 2.57 9.29 0.40
N PRO A 51 2.07 9.30 1.65
CA PRO A 51 0.92 8.50 2.02
C PRO A 51 -0.25 8.73 1.05
N LEU A 52 -0.76 7.64 0.45
CA LEU A 52 -2.00 7.63 -0.31
C LEU A 52 -3.12 8.41 0.41
N LYS A 53 -3.56 9.50 -0.22
CA LYS A 53 -4.66 10.37 0.22
C LYS A 53 -5.83 10.39 -0.78
N TRP A 54 -5.54 10.28 -2.07
CA TRP A 54 -6.52 10.30 -3.14
C TRP A 54 -6.30 9.11 -4.08
N PHE A 55 -7.38 8.45 -4.48
CA PHE A 55 -7.35 7.42 -5.52
C PHE A 55 -8.62 7.53 -6.38
N LEU A 56 -8.45 7.70 -7.69
CA LEU A 56 -9.56 7.81 -8.66
C LEU A 56 -10.58 8.92 -8.31
N GLY A 57 -10.12 10.01 -7.73
CA GLY A 57 -10.98 11.13 -7.30
C GLY A 57 -11.72 10.90 -6.00
N LEU A 58 -11.50 9.76 -5.32
CA LEU A 58 -12.04 9.46 -3.99
C LEU A 58 -10.98 9.73 -2.92
N GLU A 59 -11.42 10.26 -1.77
CA GLU A 59 -10.52 10.43 -0.64
C GLU A 59 -10.33 9.09 0.07
N VAL A 60 -9.07 8.77 0.39
CA VAL A 60 -8.70 7.54 1.08
C VAL A 60 -8.52 7.85 2.56
N ILE A 61 -9.45 7.34 3.38
CA ILE A 61 -9.40 7.48 4.83
C ILE A 61 -8.92 6.15 5.42
N ARG A 62 -7.85 6.22 6.24
CA ARG A 62 -7.28 5.05 6.91
C ARG A 62 -7.73 5.03 8.36
N ASP A 63 -8.40 3.96 8.75
CA ASP A 63 -8.73 3.66 10.13
C ASP A 63 -7.83 2.51 10.60
N TYR A 64 -6.74 2.88 11.29
CA TYR A 64 -5.74 1.92 11.76
C TYR A 64 -6.27 1.04 12.89
N GLU A 65 -7.11 1.58 13.77
CA GLU A 65 -7.72 0.86 14.90
C GLU A 65 -8.67 -0.23 14.39
N ALA A 66 -9.48 0.09 13.38
CA ALA A 66 -10.38 -0.87 12.76
C ALA A 66 -9.70 -1.75 11.69
N GLN A 67 -8.43 -1.49 11.34
CA GLN A 67 -7.70 -2.12 10.24
C GLN A 67 -8.46 -2.05 8.89
N LYS A 68 -9.12 -0.92 8.63
CA LYS A 68 -9.95 -0.70 7.43
C LYS A 68 -9.45 0.47 6.59
N ILE A 69 -9.65 0.36 5.29
CA ILE A 69 -9.48 1.45 4.33
C ILE A 69 -10.86 1.76 3.77
N TRP A 70 -11.29 3.02 3.89
CA TRP A 70 -12.56 3.50 3.35
C TRP A 70 -12.29 4.37 2.11
N LEU A 71 -13.20 4.26 1.14
CA LEU A 71 -13.28 5.16 0.00
C LEU A 71 -14.54 6.02 0.19
N SER A 72 -14.37 7.34 0.24
CA SER A 72 -15.47 8.31 0.38
C SER A 72 -15.51 9.31 -0.76
#